data_AF-A0A924WBV9-F1
#
_entry.id   AF-A0A924WBV9-F1
#
_cell.length_a   1.000
_cell.length_b   1.000
_cell.length_c   1.000
_cell.angle_alpha   90.00
_cell.angle_beta   90.00
_cell.angle_gamma   90.00
#
_symmetry.space_group_name_H-M   'P 1'
#
loop_
_entity.id
_entity.type
_entity.pdbx_description
1 polymer ?
#
loop_
_entity_poly.entity_id
_entity_poly.type
_entity_poly.pdbx_seq_one_letter_code
_entity_poly.pdbx_strand_id
1 'polypeptide(L)'
;MSKASRIAFHVYLTLTLFGMTVGVLYFLLMRNDFLTQNPDIEPFYKYYIAAAIGMIVGTVALLKDRRWGFWVMLAGLAAAFSIEAMSGLPWERIIRIPIAALLLFLLMRWNKKI
;
A
#
# COMPACT_ATOMS: atom_id res chain seq x y z
N MET A 1 7.55 23.25 -9.54
CA MET A 1 6.60 22.12 -9.63
C MET A 1 5.36 22.60 -10.36
N SER A 2 4.80 21.82 -11.27
CA SER A 2 3.50 22.16 -11.88
C SER A 2 2.37 21.91 -10.87
N LYS A 3 1.31 22.72 -10.92
CA LYS A 3 0.12 22.57 -10.06
C LYS A 3 -0.52 21.18 -10.25
N ALA A 4 -0.57 20.69 -11.49
CA ALA A 4 -1.10 19.37 -11.83
C ALA A 4 -0.32 18.22 -11.17
N SER A 5 1.02 18.26 -11.17
CA SER A 5 1.87 17.23 -10.55
C SER A 5 1.65 17.12 -9.03
N ARG A 6 1.46 18.26 -8.37
CA ARG A 6 1.16 18.31 -6.93
C ARG A 6 -0.21 17.73 -6.63
N ILE A 7 -1.22 18.07 -7.43
CA ILE A 7 -2.59 17.54 -7.28
C ILE A 7 -2.60 16.03 -7.48
N ALA A 8 -1.99 15.53 -8.56
CA ALA A 8 -1.91 14.10 -8.83
C ALA A 8 -1.26 13.32 -7.69
N PHE A 9 -0.18 13.85 -7.11
CA PHE A 9 0.49 13.26 -5.95
C PHE A 9 -0.42 13.21 -4.71
N HIS A 10 -1.11 14.31 -4.40
CA HIS A 10 -2.03 14.34 -3.25
C HIS A 10 -3.22 13.42 -3.45
N VAL A 11 -3.82 13.39 -4.65
CA VAL A 11 -4.93 12.49 -4.98
C VAL A 11 -4.50 11.03 -4.82
N TYR A 12 -3.33 10.67 -5.36
CA TYR A 12 -2.77 9.32 -5.19
C TYR A 12 -2.63 8.96 -3.71
N LEU A 13 -1.98 9.80 -2.91
CA LEU A 13 -1.79 9.54 -1.48
C LEU A 13 -3.12 9.45 -0.72
N THR A 14 -4.08 10.34 -0.98
CA THR A 14 -5.39 10.30 -0.32
C THR A 14 -6.16 9.03 -0.68
N LEU A 15 -6.11 8.59 -1.94
CA LEU A 15 -6.73 7.33 -2.37
C LEU A 15 -6.04 6.12 -1.72
N THR A 16 -4.71 6.11 -1.63
CA THR A 16 -3.98 5.05 -0.91
C THR A 16 -4.36 5.04 0.57
N LEU A 17 -4.39 6.20 1.22
CA LEU A 17 -4.77 6.32 2.63
C LEU A 17 -6.17 5.77 2.88
N PHE A 18 -7.13 6.19 2.07
CA PHE A 18 -8.50 5.72 2.15
C PHE A 18 -8.59 4.21 1.93
N GLY A 19 -8.03 3.70 0.84
CA GLY A 19 -8.06 2.28 0.50
C GLY A 19 -7.41 1.40 1.57
N MET A 20 -6.26 1.80 2.12
CA MET A 20 -5.59 1.05 3.18
C MET A 20 -6.33 1.11 4.50
N THR A 21 -6.92 2.25 4.84
CA THR A 21 -7.72 2.38 6.08
C THR A 21 -8.95 1.48 6.02
N VAL A 22 -9.68 1.53 4.90
CA VAL A 22 -10.85 0.66 4.68
C VAL A 22 -10.43 -0.82 4.65
N GLY A 23 -9.33 -1.15 3.98
CA GLY A 23 -8.79 -2.51 3.95
C GLY A 23 -8.44 -3.05 5.35
N VAL A 24 -7.75 -2.26 6.17
CA VAL A 24 -7.43 -2.64 7.56
C VAL A 24 -8.71 -2.83 8.38
N LEU A 25 -9.67 -1.90 8.29
CA LEU A 25 -10.95 -2.05 8.99
C LEU A 25 -11.69 -3.32 8.55
N TYR A 26 -11.71 -3.61 7.24
CA TYR A 26 -12.29 -4.83 6.70
C TYR A 26 -11.59 -6.07 7.25
N PHE A 27 -10.25 -6.11 7.27
CA PHE A 27 -9.51 -7.25 7.82
C PHE A 27 -9.82 -7.46 9.30
N LEU A 28 -9.93 -6.38 10.08
CA LEU A 28 -10.19 -6.46 11.53
C LEU A 28 -11.64 -6.89 11.83
N LEU A 29 -12.62 -6.36 11.10
CA LEU A 29 -14.04 -6.62 11.35
C LEU A 29 -14.55 -7.91 10.71
N MET A 30 -13.99 -8.29 9.56
CA MET A 30 -14.41 -9.45 8.76
C MET A 30 -13.28 -10.48 8.60
N ARG A 31 -12.44 -10.63 9.65
CA ARG A 31 -11.29 -11.55 9.63
C ARG A 31 -11.67 -12.95 9.16
N ASN A 32 -12.70 -13.53 9.76
CA ASN A 32 -13.08 -14.92 9.48
C ASN A 32 -13.54 -15.09 8.04
N ASP A 33 -14.34 -14.16 7.52
CA ASP A 33 -14.79 -14.18 6.12
C ASP A 33 -13.62 -14.03 5.14
N PHE A 34 -12.69 -13.13 5.45
CA PHE A 34 -11.49 -12.91 4.64
C PHE A 34 -10.58 -14.14 4.60
N LEU A 35 -10.32 -14.75 5.76
CA LEU A 35 -9.49 -15.96 5.87
C LEU A 35 -10.17 -17.19 5.29
N THR A 36 -11.49 -17.27 5.33
CA THR A 36 -12.23 -18.35 4.65
C THR A 36 -12.06 -18.26 3.13
N GLN A 37 -11.99 -17.03 2.58
CA GLN A 37 -11.73 -16.81 1.15
C GLN A 37 -10.25 -16.93 0.77
N ASN A 38 -9.33 -16.72 1.71
CA ASN A 38 -7.88 -16.73 1.50
C ASN A 38 -7.18 -17.48 2.64
N PRO A 39 -7.38 -18.80 2.77
CA PRO A 39 -6.88 -19.58 3.91
C PRO A 39 -5.36 -19.55 4.02
N ASP A 40 -4.66 -19.50 2.88
CA ASP A 40 -3.19 -19.49 2.80
C ASP A 40 -2.56 -18.20 3.37
N ILE A 41 -3.35 -17.13 3.56
CA ILE A 41 -2.90 -15.88 4.19
C ILE A 41 -2.89 -16.01 5.72
N GLU A 42 -3.61 -16.96 6.32
CA GLU A 42 -3.75 -17.05 7.78
C GLU A 42 -2.41 -17.03 8.55
N PRO A 43 -1.36 -17.77 8.14
CA PRO A 43 -0.05 -17.72 8.80
C PRO A 43 0.61 -16.34 8.74
N PHE A 44 0.30 -15.57 7.70
CA PHE A 44 0.90 -14.27 7.41
C PHE A 44 0.01 -13.08 7.79
N TYR A 45 -1.22 -13.33 8.23
CA TYR A 45 -2.27 -12.32 8.40
C TYR A 45 -1.82 -11.12 9.24
N LYS A 46 -1.09 -11.34 10.34
CA LYS A 46 -0.56 -10.27 11.19
C LYS A 46 0.45 -9.39 10.43
N TYR A 47 1.34 -10.01 9.65
CA TYR A 47 2.32 -9.28 8.84
C TYR A 47 1.66 -8.55 7.68
N TYR A 48 0.58 -9.12 7.12
CA TYR A 48 -0.20 -8.50 6.06
C TYR A 48 -0.91 -7.22 6.56
N ILE A 49 -1.52 -7.26 7.75
CA ILE A 49 -2.06 -6.06 8.40
C ILE A 49 -0.96 -5.06 8.74
N ALA A 50 0.18 -5.52 9.28
CA ALA A 50 1.30 -4.64 9.61
C ALA A 50 1.84 -3.91 8.37
N ALA A 51 1.91 -4.59 7.22
CA ALA A 51 2.28 -3.98 5.94
C ALA A 51 1.28 -2.88 5.53
N ALA A 52 -0.02 -3.13 5.67
CA ALA A 52 -1.07 -2.14 5.40
C ALA A 52 -0.99 -0.92 6.34
N ILE A 53 -0.76 -1.14 7.64
CA ILE A 53 -0.53 -0.06 8.61
C ILE A 53 0.73 0.73 8.25
N GLY A 54 1.80 0.05 7.86
CA GLY A 54 3.03 0.69 7.37
C GLY A 54 2.74 1.62 6.19
N MET A 55 1.96 1.16 5.20
CA MET A 55 1.54 2.00 4.07
C MET A 55 0.73 3.22 4.51
N ILE A 56 -0.19 3.09 5.50
CA ILE A 56 -0.91 4.23 6.07
C ILE A 56 0.06 5.25 6.67
N VAL A 57 0.99 4.79 7.52
CA VAL A 57 1.99 5.65 8.17
C VAL A 57 2.87 6.35 7.13
N GLY A 58 3.36 5.62 6.14
CA GLY A 58 4.17 6.18 5.06
C GLY A 58 3.40 7.21 4.23
N THR A 59 2.12 6.95 3.97
CA THR A 59 1.23 7.88 3.24
C THR A 59 1.02 9.18 4.01
N VAL A 60 0.69 9.09 5.31
CA VAL A 60 0.53 10.25 6.20
C VAL A 60 1.83 11.03 6.30
N ALA A 61 2.97 10.35 6.39
CA ALA A 61 4.28 10.99 6.39
C ALA A 61 4.53 11.78 5.09
N LEU A 62 4.23 11.21 3.92
CA LEU A 62 4.38 11.90 2.64
C LEU A 62 3.42 13.09 2.45
N LEU A 63 2.20 12.99 2.98
CA LEU A 63 1.25 14.11 3.03
C LEU A 63 1.76 15.26 3.91
N LYS A 64 2.57 14.94 4.93
CA LYS A 64 3.30 15.92 5.77
C LYS A 64 4.69 16.26 5.23
N ASP A 65 4.95 15.99 3.95
CA ASP A 65 6.21 16.23 3.25
C ASP A 65 7.46 15.53 3.87
N ARG A 66 7.26 14.47 4.67
CA ARG A 66 8.35 13.68 5.25
C ARG A 66 8.80 12.60 4.27
N ARG A 67 10.00 12.77 3.70
CA ARG A 67 10.56 11.90 2.64
C ARG A 67 10.72 10.43 3.04
N TRP A 68 10.92 10.13 4.32
CA TRP A 68 11.02 8.73 4.78
C TRP A 68 9.73 7.93 4.55
N GLY A 69 8.58 8.60 4.42
CA GLY A 69 7.31 7.94 4.15
C GLY A 69 7.31 7.14 2.85
N PHE A 70 8.11 7.55 1.86
CA PHE A 70 8.32 6.79 0.62
C PHE A 70 8.92 5.41 0.87
N TRP A 71 9.98 5.33 1.68
CA TRP A 71 10.64 4.06 1.98
C TRP A 71 9.72 3.13 2.78
N VAL A 72 8.93 3.69 3.69
CA VAL A 72 7.94 2.91 4.46
C VAL A 72 6.82 2.38 3.56
N MET A 73 6.33 3.18 2.62
CA MET A 73 5.36 2.71 1.62
C MET A 73 5.95 1.61 0.73
N LEU A 74 7.19 1.77 0.24
CA LEU A 74 7.85 0.73 -0.54
C LEU A 74 8.05 -0.57 0.24
N ALA A 75 8.45 -0.48 1.51
CA ALA A 75 8.59 -1.66 2.38
C ALA A 75 7.24 -2.35 2.59
N GLY A 76 6.15 -1.59 2.81
CA GLY A 76 4.81 -2.14 2.93
C GLY A 76 4.31 -2.81 1.64
N LEU A 77 4.55 -2.20 0.49
CA LEU A 77 4.24 -2.79 -0.83
C LEU A 77 5.04 -4.06 -1.08
N ALA A 78 6.34 -4.07 -0.78
CA ALA A 78 7.19 -5.24 -0.94
C ALA A 78 6.73 -6.39 -0.02
N ALA A 79 6.43 -6.10 1.25
CA ALA A 79 5.90 -7.08 2.19
C ALA A 79 4.56 -7.66 1.72
N ALA A 80 3.63 -6.82 1.27
CA ALA A 80 2.34 -7.26 0.73
C ALA A 80 2.54 -8.14 -0.51
N PHE A 81 3.43 -7.76 -1.43
CA PHE A 81 3.74 -8.54 -2.62
C PHE A 81 4.31 -9.91 -2.27
N SER A 82 5.29 -9.97 -1.36
CA SER A 82 5.87 -11.24 -0.91
C SER A 82 4.83 -12.15 -0.26
N ILE A 83 3.96 -11.60 0.59
CA ILE A 83 2.91 -12.39 1.25
C ILE A 83 1.90 -12.91 0.22
N GLU A 84 1.41 -12.06 -0.68
CA GLU A 84 0.43 -12.48 -1.69
C GLU A 84 1.03 -13.51 -2.67
N ALA A 85 2.30 -13.35 -3.05
CA ALA A 85 3.00 -14.31 -3.90
C ALA A 85 3.21 -15.66 -3.19
N MET A 86 3.63 -15.64 -1.91
CA MET A 86 3.80 -16.87 -1.11
C MET A 86 2.49 -17.58 -0.80
N SER A 87 1.39 -16.82 -0.70
CA SER A 87 0.04 -17.35 -0.46
C SER A 87 -0.64 -17.83 -1.76
N GLY A 88 0.07 -17.82 -2.89
CA GLY A 88 -0.43 -18.39 -4.15
C GLY A 88 -1.58 -17.61 -4.79
N LEU A 89 -1.74 -16.32 -4.51
CA LEU A 89 -2.83 -15.55 -5.13
C LEU A 89 -2.64 -15.43 -6.66
N PRO A 90 -3.74 -15.37 -7.44
CA PRO A 90 -3.65 -15.19 -8.88
C PRO A 90 -2.90 -13.92 -9.28
N TRP A 91 -2.12 -13.99 -10.36
CA TRP A 91 -1.23 -12.90 -10.76
C TRP A 91 -1.99 -11.63 -11.15
N GLU A 92 -3.19 -11.77 -11.72
CA GLU A 92 -4.10 -10.65 -11.99
C GLU A 92 -4.47 -9.85 -10.74
N ARG A 93 -4.44 -10.46 -9.55
CA ARG A 93 -4.60 -9.74 -8.29
C ARG A 93 -3.27 -9.09 -7.90
N ILE A 94 -2.17 -9.84 -7.90
CA ILE A 94 -0.87 -9.40 -7.35
C ILE A 94 -0.26 -8.22 -8.14
N ILE A 95 -0.46 -8.16 -9.46
CA ILE A 95 0.17 -7.16 -10.34
C ILE A 95 -0.14 -5.70 -9.97
N ARG A 96 -1.23 -5.46 -9.23
CA ARG A 96 -1.57 -4.12 -8.71
C ARG A 96 -0.47 -3.52 -7.83
N ILE A 97 0.31 -4.36 -7.15
CA ILE A 97 1.34 -3.93 -6.19
C ILE A 97 2.56 -3.31 -6.90
N PRO A 98 3.22 -3.98 -7.88
CA PRO A 98 4.31 -3.36 -8.63
C PRO A 98 3.85 -2.13 -9.43
N ILE A 99 2.60 -2.12 -9.93
CA ILE A 99 2.03 -0.93 -10.59
C ILE A 99 1.92 0.24 -9.59
N ALA A 100 1.39 -0.01 -8.38
CA ALA A 100 1.29 1.01 -7.34
C ALA A 100 2.67 1.54 -6.92
N ALA A 101 3.68 0.66 -6.79
CA ALA A 101 5.04 1.04 -6.47
C ALA A 101 5.68 1.91 -7.58
N LEU A 102 5.48 1.54 -8.85
CA LEU A 102 5.95 2.32 -9.99
C LEU A 102 5.29 3.70 -10.03
N LEU A 103 3.98 3.77 -9.83
CA LEU A 103 3.25 5.04 -9.75
C LEU A 103 3.78 5.93 -8.63
N LEU A 104 4.00 5.37 -7.43
CA LEU A 104 4.60 6.11 -6.31
C LEU A 104 5.98 6.65 -6.70
N PHE A 105 6.84 5.83 -7.29
CA PHE A 105 8.17 6.23 -7.72
C PHE A 105 8.14 7.37 -8.76
N LEU A 106 7.32 7.22 -9.80
CA LEU A 106 7.18 8.22 -10.86
C LEU A 106 6.65 9.54 -10.29
N LEU A 107 5.66 9.50 -9.40
CA LEU A 107 5.12 10.69 -8.76
C LEU A 107 6.15 11.36 -7.84
N MET A 108 6.94 10.59 -7.08
CA MET A 108 8.01 11.14 -6.24
C MET A 108 9.09 11.83 -7.08
N ARG A 109 9.53 11.20 -8.17
CA ARG A 109 10.50 11.77 -9.12
C ARG A 109 9.96 13.02 -9.79
N TRP A 110 8.70 13.01 -10.25
CA TRP A 110 8.08 14.17 -10.88
C TRP A 110 7.95 15.36 -9.91
N ASN A 111 7.70 15.08 -8.62
CA ASN A 111 7.66 16.08 -7.56
C ASN A 111 9.07 16.47 -7.03
N LYS A 112 10.16 15.96 -7.63
CA LYS A 112 11.56 16.19 -7.20
C LYS A 112 11.79 15.89 -5.71
N LYS A 113 11.10 14.88 -5.19
CA LYS A 113 11.25 14.41 -3.81
C LYS A 113 12.27 13.27 -3.67
N ILE A 114 12.70 12.74 -4.81
CA ILE A 114 13.79 11.77 -5.04
C ILE A 114 14.47 12.18 -6.34
#